data_AF-A0A7Y0YXZ8-F1
#
_entry.id   AF-A0A7Y0YXZ8-F1
#
_cell.length_a   1.000
_cell.length_b   1.000
_cell.length_c   1.000
_cell.angle_alpha   90.00
_cell.angle_beta   90.00
_cell.angle_gamma   90.00
#
_symmetry.space_group_name_H-M   'P 1'
#
loop_
_entity.id
_entity.type
_entity.pdbx_description
1 polymer ?
#
loop_
_entity_poly.entity_id
_entity_poly.type
_entity_poly.pdbx_seq_one_letter_code
_entity_poly.pdbx_strand_id
1 'polypeptide(L)'
;MEATIVNGAWKGHLGRGLAPRELQYLLSAAQGKTAKEIARLHGVAACTVAKRLSCAMFKLGVTRQTAMVAEAMRRQIISPMCFVLASLIAMHAMIGDDAMRRDRRTPERRTAQVRMVRRAEQPVLLA
;
A
#
# COMPACT_ATOMS: atom_id res chain seq x y z
N MET A 1 -26.71 5.80 12.47
CA MET A 1 -25.55 4.91 12.71
C MET A 1 -25.20 4.25 11.39
N GLU A 2 -24.06 4.59 10.76
CA GLU A 2 -23.60 3.86 9.57
C GLU A 2 -23.20 2.44 10.00
N ALA A 3 -23.89 1.42 9.47
CA ALA A 3 -23.56 0.04 9.77
C ALA A 3 -22.35 -0.40 8.94
N THR A 4 -21.27 -0.86 9.58
CA THR A 4 -20.05 -1.31 8.90
C THR A 4 -19.82 -2.80 9.09
N ILE A 5 -19.27 -3.47 8.07
CA ILE A 5 -18.86 -4.88 8.13
C ILE A 5 -17.34 -4.93 8.07
N VAL A 6 -16.71 -5.64 9.00
CA VAL A 6 -15.26 -5.86 9.01
C VAL A 6 -14.99 -7.33 8.70
N ASN A 7 -14.05 -7.59 7.79
CA ASN A 7 -13.60 -8.94 7.45
C ASN A 7 -12.11 -8.89 7.12
N GLY A 8 -11.29 -9.48 8.00
CA GLY A 8 -9.83 -9.45 7.91
C GLY A 8 -9.30 -8.01 7.87
N ALA A 9 -8.42 -7.72 6.90
CA ALA A 9 -7.79 -6.41 6.72
C ALA A 9 -8.69 -5.35 6.03
N TRP A 10 -9.97 -5.67 5.78
CA TRP A 10 -10.87 -4.80 5.05
C TRP A 10 -12.09 -4.40 5.88
N LYS A 11 -12.45 -3.11 5.78
CA LYS A 11 -13.68 -2.55 6.33
C LYS A 11 -14.60 -2.11 5.19
N GLY A 12 -15.87 -2.49 5.25
CA GLY A 12 -16.91 -2.08 4.32
C GLY A 12 -18.03 -1.29 5.00
N HIS A 13 -18.63 -0.36 4.28
CA HIS A 13 -19.71 0.50 4.76
C HIS A 13 -21.04 0.16 4.07
N LEU A 14 -22.08 -0.13 4.84
CA LEU A 14 -23.43 -0.34 4.32
C LEU A 14 -24.08 0.99 3.94
N GLY A 15 -25.14 0.94 3.12
CA GLY A 15 -25.84 2.14 2.65
C GLY A 15 -25.18 2.84 1.45
N ARG A 16 -24.04 2.35 0.96
CA ARG A 16 -23.31 2.92 -0.19
C ARG A 16 -23.53 2.16 -1.51
N GLY A 17 -24.74 1.66 -1.72
CA GLY A 17 -25.17 1.06 -2.99
C GLY A 17 -24.95 -0.46 -3.14
N LEU A 18 -24.27 -1.14 -2.21
CA LEU A 18 -24.20 -2.60 -2.17
C LEU A 18 -25.11 -3.19 -1.10
N ALA A 19 -25.71 -4.34 -1.40
CA ALA A 19 -26.45 -5.11 -0.42
C ALA A 19 -25.48 -5.75 0.61
N PRO A 20 -25.91 -6.05 1.84
CA PRO A 20 -25.02 -6.58 2.88
C PRO A 20 -24.25 -7.84 2.49
N ARG A 21 -24.91 -8.80 1.84
CA ARG A 21 -24.27 -10.04 1.36
C ARG A 21 -23.30 -9.81 0.20
N GLU A 22 -23.62 -8.88 -0.69
CA GLU A 22 -22.72 -8.50 -1.79
C GLU A 22 -21.44 -7.88 -1.23
N LEU A 23 -21.58 -6.95 -0.27
CA LEU A 23 -20.45 -6.33 0.41
C LEU A 23 -19.60 -7.37 1.15
N GLN A 24 -20.23 -8.29 1.89
CA GLN A 24 -19.51 -9.33 2.62
C GLN A 24 -18.66 -10.23 1.71
N TYR A 25 -19.20 -10.62 0.56
CA TYR A 25 -18.45 -11.44 -0.42
C TYR A 25 -17.39 -10.61 -1.14
N LEU A 26 -17.65 -9.34 -1.42
CA LEU A 26 -16.67 -8.41 -2.00
C LEU A 26 -15.46 -8.23 -1.06
N LEU A 27 -15.67 -8.11 0.25
CA LEU A 27 -14.57 -8.02 1.23
C LEU A 27 -13.71 -9.30 1.23
N SER A 28 -14.33 -10.48 1.13
CA SER A 28 -13.57 -11.74 1.01
C SER A 28 -12.83 -11.82 -0.33
N ALA A 29 -13.43 -11.35 -1.43
CA ALA A 29 -12.79 -11.27 -2.73
C ALA A 29 -11.60 -10.30 -2.74
N ALA A 30 -11.67 -9.19 -2.00
CA ALA A 30 -10.57 -8.23 -1.84
C ALA A 30 -9.38 -8.81 -1.04
N GLN A 31 -9.61 -9.86 -0.24
CA GLN A 31 -8.55 -10.65 0.38
C GLN A 31 -7.93 -11.70 -0.58
N GLY A 32 -8.38 -11.74 -1.84
CA GLY A 32 -7.90 -12.72 -2.83
C GLY A 32 -8.60 -14.08 -2.79
N LYS A 33 -9.67 -14.24 -2.00
CA LYS A 33 -10.42 -15.51 -1.95
C LYS A 33 -11.20 -15.74 -3.25
N THR A 34 -11.17 -16.96 -3.72
CA THR A 34 -11.97 -17.43 -4.86
C THR A 34 -13.42 -17.65 -4.45
N ALA A 35 -14.35 -17.67 -5.42
CA ALA A 35 -15.77 -17.91 -5.14
C ALA A 35 -16.03 -19.24 -4.41
N LYS A 36 -15.22 -20.28 -4.65
CA LYS A 36 -15.31 -21.58 -3.97
C LYS A 36 -14.92 -21.49 -2.49
N GLU A 37 -13.86 -20.75 -2.18
CA GLU A 37 -13.41 -20.55 -0.80
C GLU A 37 -14.40 -19.68 -0.02
N ILE A 38 -14.92 -18.62 -0.64
CA ILE A 38 -15.98 -17.78 -0.06
C ILE A 38 -17.23 -18.62 0.22
N ALA A 39 -17.62 -19.48 -0.71
CA ALA A 39 -18.75 -20.39 -0.53
C ALA A 39 -18.56 -21.34 0.65
N ARG A 40 -17.38 -21.96 0.77
CA ARG A 40 -17.03 -22.81 1.92
C ARG A 40 -17.06 -22.02 3.23
N LEU A 41 -16.53 -20.79 3.25
CA LEU A 41 -16.53 -19.92 4.43
C LEU A 41 -17.95 -19.57 4.91
N HIS A 42 -18.89 -19.40 3.99
CA HIS A 42 -20.25 -18.97 4.28
C HIS A 42 -21.30 -20.09 4.28
N GLY A 43 -20.90 -21.36 4.04
CA GLY A 43 -21.82 -22.49 4.02
C GLY A 43 -22.85 -22.43 2.90
N VAL A 44 -22.49 -21.89 1.74
CA VAL A 44 -23.40 -21.71 0.58
C VAL A 44 -22.81 -22.31 -0.70
N ALA A 45 -23.63 -22.52 -1.72
CA ALA A 45 -23.14 -22.97 -3.02
C ALA A 45 -22.30 -21.90 -3.73
N ALA A 46 -21.23 -22.32 -4.43
CA ALA A 46 -20.34 -21.42 -5.18
C ALA A 46 -21.06 -20.57 -6.25
N CYS A 47 -22.09 -21.13 -6.90
CA CYS A 47 -22.92 -20.41 -7.86
C CYS A 47 -23.66 -19.21 -7.22
N THR A 48 -24.03 -19.31 -5.93
CA THR A 48 -24.70 -18.22 -5.20
C THR A 48 -23.74 -17.07 -4.96
N VAL A 49 -22.49 -17.37 -4.58
CA VAL A 49 -21.44 -16.35 -4.42
C VAL A 49 -21.16 -15.68 -5.76
N ALA A 50 -20.97 -16.45 -6.83
CA ALA A 50 -20.72 -15.92 -8.17
C ALA A 50 -21.86 -14.98 -8.62
N LYS A 51 -23.12 -15.40 -8.45
CA LYS A 51 -24.30 -14.57 -8.78
C LYS A 51 -24.30 -13.25 -8.02
N ARG A 52 -24.00 -13.27 -6.72
CA ARG A 52 -23.97 -12.05 -5.88
C ARG A 52 -22.80 -11.13 -6.24
N LEU A 53 -21.63 -11.68 -6.54
CA LEU A 53 -20.50 -10.89 -7.05
C LEU A 53 -20.84 -10.26 -8.41
N SER A 54 -21.54 -10.97 -9.30
CA SER A 54 -22.03 -10.40 -10.56
C SER A 54 -23.03 -9.27 -10.34
N CYS A 55 -23.95 -9.38 -9.37
CA CYS A 55 -24.83 -8.28 -9.00
C CYS A 55 -24.04 -7.08 -8.47
N ALA A 56 -23.01 -7.29 -7.64
CA ALA A 56 -22.13 -6.22 -7.16
C ALA A 56 -21.39 -5.53 -8.31
N MET A 57 -20.84 -6.31 -9.24
CA MET A 57 -20.18 -5.82 -10.45
C MET A 57 -21.13 -4.96 -11.30
N PHE A 58 -22.36 -5.43 -11.52
CA PHE A 58 -23.39 -4.68 -12.23
C PHE A 58 -23.71 -3.34 -11.54
N LYS A 59 -23.93 -3.34 -10.22
CA LYS A 59 -24.20 -2.10 -9.46
C LYS A 59 -23.04 -1.11 -9.47
N LEU A 60 -21.81 -1.62 -9.56
CA LEU A 60 -20.60 -0.80 -9.66
C LEU A 60 -20.28 -0.40 -11.12
N GLY A 61 -20.97 -0.95 -12.11
CA GLY A 61 -20.74 -0.64 -13.53
C GLY A 61 -19.45 -1.24 -14.09
N VAL A 62 -19.01 -2.39 -13.57
CA VAL A 62 -17.78 -3.07 -13.99
C VAL A 62 -18.04 -4.52 -14.37
N THR A 63 -17.12 -5.13 -15.10
CA THR A 63 -17.26 -6.52 -15.60
C THR A 63 -16.21 -7.49 -15.03
N ARG A 64 -15.17 -6.98 -14.37
CA ARG A 64 -14.06 -7.77 -13.83
C ARG A 64 -14.01 -7.66 -12.31
N GLN A 65 -13.70 -8.76 -11.64
CA GLN A 65 -13.61 -8.82 -10.18
C GLN A 65 -12.56 -7.85 -9.61
N THR A 66 -11.40 -7.71 -10.26
CA THR A 66 -10.37 -6.75 -9.83
C THR A 66 -10.85 -5.30 -9.98
N ALA A 67 -11.56 -4.99 -11.07
CA ALA A 67 -12.15 -3.67 -11.28
C ALA A 67 -13.25 -3.36 -10.26
N MET A 68 -14.00 -4.36 -9.83
CA MET A 68 -14.99 -4.26 -8.74
C MET A 68 -14.36 -3.84 -7.42
N VAL A 69 -13.22 -4.43 -7.06
CA VAL A 69 -12.48 -4.04 -5.84
C VAL A 69 -11.97 -2.60 -5.98
N ALA A 70 -11.37 -2.26 -7.12
CA ALA A 70 -10.85 -0.92 -7.38
C ALA A 70 -11.95 0.15 -7.34
N GLU A 71 -13.10 -0.07 -7.99
CA GLU A 71 -14.23 0.85 -7.96
C GLU A 71 -14.85 0.96 -6.56
N ALA A 72 -14.94 -0.15 -5.82
CA ALA A 72 -15.41 -0.11 -4.43
C ALA A 72 -14.48 0.71 -3.52
N MET A 73 -13.16 0.69 -3.76
CA MET A 73 -12.20 1.56 -3.08
C MET A 73 -12.36 3.02 -3.51
N ARG A 74 -12.49 3.28 -4.82
CA ARG A 74 -12.67 4.62 -5.38
C ARG A 74 -13.91 5.33 -4.82
N ARG A 75 -15.02 4.60 -4.64
CA ARG A 75 -16.28 5.11 -4.08
C ARG A 75 -16.33 5.08 -2.55
N GLN A 76 -15.23 4.73 -1.88
CA GLN A 76 -15.14 4.58 -0.42
C GLN A 76 -16.21 3.63 0.16
N ILE A 77 -16.61 2.60 -0.60
CA ILE A 77 -17.50 1.54 -0.12
C ILE A 77 -16.70 0.59 0.78
N ILE A 78 -15.49 0.26 0.33
CA ILE A 78 -14.49 -0.47 1.13
C ILE A 78 -13.28 0.42 1.38
N SER A 79 -12.63 0.22 2.52
CA SER A 79 -11.39 0.88 2.89
C SER A 79 -10.41 -0.17 3.42
N PRO A 80 -9.24 -0.36 2.78
CA PRO A 80 -8.19 -1.15 3.38
C PRO A 80 -7.62 -0.42 4.59
N MET A 81 -7.35 -1.18 5.65
CA MET A 81 -6.87 -0.63 6.94
C MET A 81 -5.50 0.06 6.83
N CYS A 82 -4.75 -0.16 5.73
CA CYS A 82 -3.49 0.54 5.48
C CYS A 82 -3.64 2.05 5.35
N PHE A 83 -4.82 2.58 4.97
CA PHE A 83 -5.06 4.02 4.97
C PHE A 83 -5.05 4.61 6.39
N VAL A 84 -5.46 3.84 7.40
CA VAL A 84 -5.38 4.25 8.81
C VAL A 84 -3.91 4.33 9.24
N LEU A 85 -3.11 3.33 8.89
CA LEU A 85 -1.67 3.34 9.19
C LEU A 85 -0.95 4.50 8.47
N ALA A 86 -1.22 4.69 7.17
CA ALA A 86 -0.61 5.76 6.38
C ALA A 86 -0.98 7.15 6.92
N SER A 87 -2.24 7.35 7.34
CA SER A 87 -2.66 8.62 7.96
C SER A 87 -1.99 8.84 9.32
N LEU A 88 -1.84 7.81 10.16
CA LEU A 88 -1.08 7.90 11.42
C LEU A 88 0.39 8.25 11.20
N ILE A 89 1.05 7.65 10.21
CA ILE A 89 2.44 7.94 9.84
C ILE A 89 2.55 9.38 9.33
N ALA A 90 1.65 9.80 8.43
CA ALA A 90 1.63 11.15 7.90
C ALA A 90 1.40 12.20 8.99
N MET A 91 0.49 11.95 9.93
CA MET A 91 0.27 12.83 11.08
C MET A 91 1.50 12.90 11.99
N HIS A 92 2.15 11.76 12.28
CA HIS A 92 3.40 11.75 13.05
C HIS A 92 4.51 12.55 12.37
N ALA A 93 4.65 12.44 11.04
CA ALA A 93 5.65 13.20 10.28
C ALA A 93 5.41 14.71 10.33
N MET A 94 4.16 15.16 10.44
CA MET A 94 3.81 16.58 10.58
C MET A 94 4.02 17.14 12.00
N ILE A 95 4.12 16.29 13.01
CA ILE A 95 4.16 16.69 14.43
C ILE A 95 5.60 16.86 14.97
N GLY A 96 6.64 16.36 14.29
CA GLY A 96 8.00 16.40 14.83
C GLY A 96 9.12 16.58 13.80
N ASP A 97 9.56 17.83 13.62
CA ASP A 97 10.79 18.18 12.88
C ASP A 97 12.08 17.98 13.72
N ASP A 98 12.00 17.95 15.06
CA ASP A 98 13.19 17.94 15.92
C ASP A 98 13.80 16.55 16.19
N ALA A 99 13.03 15.46 16.07
CA ALA A 99 13.48 14.15 16.56
C ALA A 99 14.26 13.28 15.54
N MET A 100 14.29 13.65 14.25
CA MET A 100 14.78 12.75 13.19
C MET A 100 15.84 13.34 12.26
N ARG A 101 16.50 14.44 12.67
CA ARG A 101 17.84 14.75 12.16
C ARG A 101 18.82 13.70 12.69
N ARG A 102 18.88 12.54 12.03
CA ARG A 102 20.12 11.77 12.01
C ARG A 102 21.15 12.67 11.35
N ASP A 103 21.98 13.28 12.18
CA ASP A 103 23.16 14.01 11.77
C ASP A 103 23.95 13.09 10.83
N ARG A 104 23.79 13.33 9.53
CA ARG A 104 24.55 12.63 8.50
C ARG A 104 25.96 13.16 8.65
N ARG A 105 26.76 12.53 9.52
CA ARG A 105 28.20 12.81 9.63
C ARG A 105 28.75 12.83 8.21
N THR A 106 29.12 14.02 7.75
CA THR A 106 29.86 14.25 6.53
C THR A 106 31.06 13.31 6.56
N PRO A 107 31.30 12.46 5.54
CA PRO A 107 32.48 11.61 5.55
C PRO A 107 33.71 12.51 5.59
N GLU A 108 34.49 12.36 6.65
CA GLU A 108 35.73 13.09 6.87
C GLU A 108 36.63 12.87 5.65
N ARG A 109 36.86 13.93 4.88
CA ARG A 109 37.80 13.92 3.77
C ARG A 109 39.18 13.67 4.36
N ARG A 110 39.59 12.40 4.37
CA ARG A 110 40.95 11.99 4.66
C ARG A 110 41.82 12.50 3.51
N THR A 111 42.31 13.72 3.64
CA THR A 111 43.26 14.35 2.73
C THR A 111 44.52 13.49 2.74
N ALA A 112 44.62 12.56 1.79
CA ALA A 112 45.84 11.84 1.54
C ALA A 112 46.90 12.88 1.16
N GLN A 113 47.82 13.16 2.06
CA GLN A 113 49.03 13.90 1.75
C GLN A 113 49.84 13.06 0.76
N VAL A 114 49.59 13.24 -0.53
CA VAL A 114 50.47 12.74 -1.59
C VAL A 114 51.71 13.62 -1.53
N ARG A 115 52.75 13.12 -0.85
CA ARG A 115 54.09 13.70 -0.83
C ARG A 115 54.62 13.72 -2.27
N MET A 116 54.52 14.85 -2.95
CA MET A 116 55.16 15.06 -4.25
C MET A 116 56.67 15.04 -4.04
N VAL A 117 57.34 13.97 -4.48
CA VAL A 117 58.80 13.95 -4.61
C VAL A 117 59.13 14.69 -5.91
N ARG A 118 59.62 15.94 -5.80
CA ARG A 118 60.20 16.66 -6.93
C ARG A 118 61.52 15.98 -7.31
N ARG A 119 61.52 15.33 -8.47
CA ARG A 119 62.72 14.91 -9.20
C ARG A 119 63.42 16.18 -9.71
N ALA A 120 64.56 16.53 -9.12
CA ALA A 120 65.41 17.59 -9.64
C ALA A 120 66.29 17.01 -10.75
N GLU A 121 66.10 17.50 -11.97
CA GLU A 121 66.98 17.26 -13.10
C GLU A 121 68.26 18.11 -12.96
N GLN A 122 69.38 17.56 -13.43
CA GLN A 122 70.75 18.06 -13.34
C GLN A 122 70.98 19.37 -14.11
N PRO A 123 72.12 20.05 -13.86
CA PRO A 123 72.95 20.39 -15.00
C PRO A 123 74.43 19.99 -14.86
N VAL A 124 74.94 19.51 -15.99
CA VAL A 124 76.35 19.25 -16.33
C VAL A 124 77.21 20.49 -16.06
N LEU A 125 78.34 20.30 -15.35
CA LEU A 125 79.41 21.28 -15.29
C LEU A 125 80.57 20.81 -16.17
N LEU A 126 80.83 21.60 -17.21
CA LEU A 126 82.09 21.63 -17.97
C LEU A 126 83.09 22.49 -17.19
N ALA A 127 84.25 21.92 -16.84
CA ALA A 127 85.55 22.58 -16.72
C ALA A 127 86.63 21.49 -16.61
#